data_AF-A0A1A9HEI0-F1
#
_entry.id   AF-A0A1A9HEI0-F1
#
_cell.length_a   1.000
_cell.length_b   1.000
_cell.length_c   1.000
_cell.angle_alpha   90.00
_cell.angle_beta   90.00
_cell.angle_gamma   90.00
#
_symmetry.space_group_name_H-M   'P 1'
#
loop_
_entity.id
_entity.type
_entity.pdbx_description
1 polymer ?
#
loop_
_entity_poly.entity_id
_entity_poly.type
_entity_poly.pdbx_seq_one_letter_code
_entity_poly.pdbx_strand_id
1 'polypeptide(L)'
;MFQPLLDAYIDSAYLDAIDHKPPLNIALANWWPLDKRETKGFKRFILHVILSQYYEITYHRNPKKHVDLVFSNPIERARKILSYQNAKRVFYTGENEVPNFNLFDYAIGFDELDFKERYLRMPLYYASLHYKAQSVNDTTAPYTLKTDFFKCS
;
A
#
# COMPACT_ATOMS: atom_id res chain seq x y z
N MET A 1 -20.69 -6.91 17.11
CA MET A 1 -20.10 -5.77 17.84
C MET A 1 -18.86 -5.31 17.08
N PHE A 2 -18.81 -4.09 16.55
CA PHE A 2 -17.70 -3.63 15.68
C PHE A 2 -16.66 -2.76 16.41
N GLN A 3 -17.06 -2.04 17.47
CA GLN A 3 -16.17 -1.14 18.22
C GLN A 3 -14.85 -1.80 18.68
N PRO A 4 -14.84 -3.02 19.26
CA PRO A 4 -13.57 -3.64 19.68
C PRO A 4 -12.61 -3.94 18.53
N LEU A 5 -13.14 -4.25 17.33
CA LEU A 5 -12.34 -4.47 16.14
C LEU A 5 -11.74 -3.15 15.62
N LEU A 6 -12.51 -2.06 15.70
CA LEU A 6 -12.03 -0.74 15.35
C LEU A 6 -10.93 -0.27 16.32
N ASP A 7 -11.11 -0.50 17.62
CA ASP A 7 -10.10 -0.16 18.64
C ASP A 7 -8.79 -0.93 18.41
N ALA A 8 -8.88 -2.23 18.12
CA ALA A 8 -7.71 -3.05 17.79
C ALA A 8 -7.00 -2.59 16.51
N TYR A 9 -7.77 -2.17 15.48
CA TYR A 9 -7.22 -1.58 14.27
C TYR A 9 -6.48 -0.28 14.56
N ILE A 10 -7.08 0.63 15.34
CA ILE A 10 -6.46 1.90 15.76
C ILE A 10 -5.13 1.65 16.46
N ASP A 11 -5.10 0.71 17.40
CA ASP A 11 -3.89 0.37 18.16
C ASP A 11 -2.81 -0.24 17.25
N SER A 12 -3.18 -1.04 16.24
CA SER A 12 -2.24 -1.60 15.25
C SER A 12 -1.66 -0.57 14.27
N ALA A 13 -2.35 0.57 14.10
CA ALA A 13 -1.96 1.64 13.20
C ALA A 13 -1.23 2.79 13.91
N TYR A 14 -0.99 2.67 15.22
CA TYR A 14 -0.16 3.60 15.96
C TYR A 14 1.29 3.54 15.48
N LEU A 15 1.87 4.71 15.20
CA LEU A 15 3.25 4.85 14.74
C LEU A 15 3.88 6.06 15.44
N ASP A 16 5.15 5.94 15.82
CA ASP A 16 5.91 7.05 16.39
C ASP A 16 6.12 8.16 15.35
N ALA A 17 6.09 9.41 15.80
CA ALA A 17 6.40 10.55 14.96
C ALA A 17 7.88 10.50 14.52
N ILE A 18 8.14 10.83 13.25
CA ILE A 18 9.49 10.88 12.69
C ILE A 18 9.79 12.31 12.24
N ASP A 19 10.94 12.82 12.67
CA ASP A 19 11.38 14.19 12.37
C ASP A 19 11.82 14.39 10.90
N HIS A 20 12.30 13.33 10.25
CA HIS A 20 12.79 13.38 8.86
C HIS A 20 12.35 12.17 8.04
N LYS A 21 11.64 12.43 6.93
CA LYS A 21 11.19 11.39 5.98
C LYS A 21 12.18 11.28 4.81
N PRO A 22 12.95 10.17 4.69
CA PRO A 22 13.82 9.97 3.53
C PRO A 22 13.03 9.86 2.22
N PRO A 23 13.62 10.23 1.07
CA PRO A 23 12.95 10.14 -0.23
C PRO A 23 12.77 8.68 -0.66
N LEU A 24 11.63 8.38 -1.29
CA LEU A 24 11.32 7.06 -1.87
C LEU A 24 10.72 7.21 -3.27
N ASN A 25 11.41 6.69 -4.27
CA ASN A 25 10.99 6.73 -5.66
C ASN A 25 10.21 5.46 -6.03
N ILE A 26 8.94 5.62 -6.36
CA ILE A 26 8.04 4.50 -6.67
C ILE A 26 7.57 4.60 -8.12
N ALA A 27 7.51 3.47 -8.83
CA ALA A 27 6.77 3.36 -10.08
C ALA A 27 5.59 2.39 -9.92
N LEU A 28 4.51 2.67 -10.66
CA LEU A 28 3.33 1.83 -10.74
C LEU A 28 3.23 1.26 -12.15
N ALA A 29 3.51 -0.03 -12.31
CA ALA A 29 3.37 -0.73 -13.58
C ALA A 29 2.04 -1.49 -13.62
N ASN A 30 1.29 -1.36 -14.72
CA ASN A 30 0.07 -2.13 -15.00
C ASN A 30 -1.12 -1.95 -14.04
N TRP A 31 -1.03 -0.99 -13.13
CA TRP A 31 -2.15 -0.60 -12.28
C TRP A 31 -3.30 -0.04 -13.13
N TRP A 32 -4.55 -0.28 -12.69
CA TRP A 32 -5.78 -0.05 -13.45
C TRP A 32 -5.82 1.31 -14.17
N PRO A 33 -6.13 1.37 -15.48
CA PRO A 33 -6.19 2.62 -16.22
C PRO A 33 -7.62 3.16 -16.22
N LEU A 34 -7.95 4.06 -15.29
CA LEU A 34 -9.13 4.90 -15.40
C LEU A 34 -8.72 6.35 -15.10
N ASP A 35 -8.20 6.99 -16.16
CA ASP A 35 -7.95 8.42 -16.28
C ASP A 35 -6.67 8.97 -15.61
N LYS A 36 -6.26 10.20 -15.98
CA LYS A 36 -5.06 10.95 -15.50
C LYS A 36 -4.96 11.12 -13.96
N ARG A 37 -5.86 10.50 -13.21
CA ARG A 37 -5.98 10.39 -11.75
C ARG A 37 -5.28 9.14 -11.17
N GLU A 38 -4.43 8.45 -11.94
CA GLU A 38 -3.72 7.22 -11.52
C GLU A 38 -3.05 7.31 -10.13
N THR A 39 -2.43 8.45 -9.81
CA THR A 39 -1.83 8.64 -8.48
C THR A 39 -2.88 8.77 -7.39
N LYS A 40 -4.09 9.27 -7.66
CA LYS A 40 -5.15 9.39 -6.64
C LYS A 40 -5.68 8.04 -6.17
N GLY A 41 -5.71 7.02 -7.03
CA GLY A 41 -6.17 5.67 -6.67
C GLY A 41 -5.22 4.98 -5.69
N PHE A 42 -3.94 4.87 -6.05
CA PHE A 42 -2.93 4.29 -5.16
C PHE A 42 -2.68 5.17 -3.93
N LYS A 43 -2.71 6.51 -4.05
CA LYS A 43 -2.54 7.41 -2.90
C LYS A 43 -3.62 7.26 -1.82
N ARG A 44 -4.82 6.81 -2.20
CA ARG A 44 -5.90 6.49 -1.27
C ARG A 44 -5.75 5.12 -0.64
N PHE A 45 -4.93 4.27 -1.21
CA PHE A 45 -4.75 2.91 -0.73
C PHE A 45 -3.92 2.90 0.56
N ILE A 46 -4.27 2.01 1.50
CA ILE A 46 -3.65 1.98 2.83
C ILE A 46 -2.12 1.82 2.76
N LEU A 47 -1.61 1.08 1.77
CA LEU A 47 -0.18 0.91 1.57
C LEU A 47 0.54 2.25 1.34
N HIS A 48 -0.05 3.15 0.55
CA HIS A 48 0.50 4.49 0.39
C HIS A 48 0.45 5.28 1.68
N VAL A 49 -0.67 5.21 2.41
CA VAL A 49 -0.82 5.93 3.69
C VAL A 49 0.29 5.51 4.65
N ILE A 50 0.51 4.21 4.84
CA ILE A 50 1.57 3.66 5.69
C ILE A 50 2.95 4.14 5.21
N LEU A 51 3.27 3.98 3.93
CA LEU A 51 4.57 4.41 3.40
C LEU A 51 4.79 5.92 3.55
N SER A 52 3.74 6.73 3.38
CA SER A 52 3.83 8.20 3.48
C SER A 52 4.09 8.71 4.90
N GLN A 53 3.88 7.86 5.91
CA GLN A 53 4.28 8.17 7.29
C GLN A 53 5.79 8.16 7.46
N TYR A 54 6.50 7.31 6.71
CA TYR A 54 7.94 7.11 6.83
C TYR A 54 8.77 7.76 5.73
N TYR A 55 8.19 7.97 4.54
CA TYR A 55 8.94 8.37 3.34
C TYR A 55 8.32 9.56 2.61
N GLU A 56 9.16 10.36 1.98
CA GLU A 56 8.74 11.35 0.99
C GLU A 56 8.61 10.67 -0.38
N ILE A 57 7.38 10.30 -0.75
CA ILE A 57 7.12 9.46 -1.92
C ILE A 57 7.04 10.28 -3.21
N THR A 58 7.91 9.95 -4.17
CA THR A 58 7.86 10.49 -5.54
C THR A 58 7.48 9.39 -6.53
N TYR A 59 6.50 9.68 -7.40
CA TYR A 59 6.05 8.72 -8.41
C TYR A 59 6.72 8.95 -9.76
N HIS A 60 7.27 7.90 -10.35
CA HIS A 60 7.85 7.90 -11.68
C HIS A 60 7.09 6.98 -12.63
N ARG A 61 6.97 7.42 -13.88
CA ARG A 61 6.39 6.62 -14.98
C ARG A 61 7.40 6.28 -16.06
N ASN A 62 8.56 6.92 -16.02
CA ASN A 62 9.61 6.75 -17.01
C ASN A 62 10.55 5.62 -16.55
N PRO A 63 10.61 4.48 -17.26
CA PRO A 63 11.50 3.38 -16.90
C PRO A 63 12.99 3.72 -17.01
N LYS A 64 13.34 4.84 -17.64
CA LYS A 64 14.74 5.32 -17.73
C LYS A 64 15.21 6.08 -16.49
N LYS A 65 14.31 6.45 -15.57
CA LYS A 65 14.69 7.08 -14.30
C LYS A 65 15.02 6.01 -13.26
N HIS A 66 15.88 6.37 -12.31
CA HIS A 66 16.10 5.55 -11.13
C HIS A 66 14.81 5.43 -10.32
N VAL A 67 14.45 4.21 -9.94
CA VAL A 67 13.25 3.89 -9.17
C VAL A 67 13.64 2.88 -8.10
N ASP A 68 13.25 3.12 -6.86
CA ASP A 68 13.59 2.24 -5.74
C ASP A 68 12.66 1.01 -5.72
N LEU A 69 11.36 1.24 -5.88
CA LEU A 69 10.31 0.22 -5.87
C LEU A 69 9.38 0.32 -7.08
N VAL A 70 9.06 -0.82 -7.69
CA VAL A 70 8.05 -0.91 -8.75
C VAL A 70 6.93 -1.83 -8.28
N PHE A 71 5.74 -1.27 -8.08
CA PHE A 71 4.54 -2.06 -7.78
C PHE A 71 3.86 -2.50 -9.08
N SER A 72 3.44 -3.76 -9.13
CA SER A 72 2.68 -4.29 -10.27
C SER A 72 1.87 -5.54 -9.92
N ASN A 73 1.00 -5.91 -10.84
CA ASN A 73 0.37 -7.22 -10.92
C ASN A 73 0.76 -7.90 -12.26
N PRO A 74 0.70 -9.23 -12.35
CA PRO A 74 1.20 -10.01 -13.47
C PRO A 74 0.24 -10.05 -14.67
N ILE A 75 -0.95 -9.41 -14.59
CA ILE A 75 -1.90 -9.34 -15.71
C ILE A 75 -1.18 -8.83 -16.98
N GLU A 76 -1.37 -9.54 -18.11
CA GLU A 76 -0.93 -9.39 -19.52
C GLU A 76 0.24 -8.45 -19.88
N ARG A 77 0.34 -7.29 -19.25
CA ARG A 77 1.38 -6.27 -19.41
C ARG A 77 2.61 -6.50 -18.53
N ALA A 78 2.82 -7.68 -17.95
CA ALA A 78 4.00 -8.02 -17.12
C ALA A 78 5.34 -7.54 -17.74
N ARG A 79 5.44 -7.44 -19.08
CA ARG A 79 6.60 -6.86 -19.79
C ARG A 79 6.98 -5.44 -19.36
N LYS A 80 6.04 -4.60 -18.91
CA LYS A 80 6.36 -3.23 -18.44
C LYS A 80 7.19 -3.23 -17.16
N ILE A 81 7.05 -4.23 -16.28
CA ILE A 81 7.87 -4.28 -15.06
C ILE A 81 9.34 -4.55 -15.40
N LEU A 82 9.59 -5.38 -16.41
CA LEU A 82 10.93 -5.72 -16.87
C LEU A 82 11.66 -4.51 -17.49
N SER A 83 10.94 -3.47 -17.89
CA SER A 83 11.56 -2.23 -18.39
C SER A 83 12.25 -1.41 -17.29
N TYR A 84 11.89 -1.63 -16.03
CA TYR A 84 12.59 -1.06 -14.88
C TYR A 84 13.72 -2.03 -14.46
N GLN A 85 14.91 -1.83 -15.02
CA GLN A 85 16.03 -2.76 -14.82
C GLN A 85 16.68 -2.66 -13.43
N ASN A 86 16.73 -1.45 -12.85
CA ASN A 86 17.41 -1.19 -11.59
C ASN A 86 16.41 -0.82 -10.47
N ALA A 87 15.38 -1.65 -10.27
CA ALA A 87 14.39 -1.41 -9.23
C ALA A 87 13.96 -2.74 -8.59
N LYS A 88 13.65 -2.69 -7.29
CA LYS A 88 13.06 -3.84 -6.60
C LYS A 88 11.58 -3.94 -6.98
N ARG A 89 11.15 -5.12 -7.42
CA ARG A 89 9.81 -5.38 -7.94
C ARG A 89 8.94 -5.94 -6.83
N VAL A 90 7.83 -5.28 -6.56
CA VAL A 90 6.87 -5.67 -5.53
C VAL A 90 5.56 -6.07 -6.20
N PHE A 91 5.18 -7.33 -6.05
CA PHE A 91 3.87 -7.80 -6.44
C PHE A 91 2.83 -7.31 -5.43
N TYR A 92 1.75 -6.73 -5.94
CA TYR A 92 0.58 -6.39 -5.13
C TYR A 92 -0.69 -6.49 -5.99
N THR A 93 -1.69 -7.20 -5.49
CA THR A 93 -3.00 -7.32 -6.15
C THR A 93 -4.13 -7.42 -5.14
N GLY A 94 -5.32 -7.00 -5.55
CA GLY A 94 -6.57 -7.26 -4.81
C GLY A 94 -7.25 -8.57 -5.20
N GLU A 95 -6.78 -9.20 -6.27
CA GLU A 95 -7.36 -10.41 -6.84
C GLU A 95 -6.82 -11.67 -6.16
N ASN A 96 -7.55 -12.79 -6.26
CA ASN A 96 -7.11 -14.08 -5.75
C ASN A 96 -6.03 -14.69 -6.66
N GLU A 97 -4.82 -14.13 -6.61
CA GLU A 97 -3.69 -14.53 -7.43
C GLU A 97 -2.42 -14.69 -6.59
N VAL A 98 -1.76 -15.83 -6.76
CA VAL A 98 -0.52 -16.19 -6.07
C VAL A 98 0.67 -15.50 -6.76
N PRO A 99 1.60 -14.88 -6.02
CA PRO A 99 2.74 -14.17 -6.60
C PRO A 99 3.71 -15.08 -7.37
N ASN A 100 4.24 -14.59 -8.48
CA ASN A 100 5.34 -15.23 -9.22
C ASN A 100 6.70 -14.65 -8.80
N PHE A 101 7.38 -15.33 -7.87
CA PHE A 101 8.69 -14.91 -7.34
C PHE A 101 9.87 -15.01 -8.32
N ASN A 102 9.68 -15.54 -9.53
CA ASN A 102 10.69 -15.44 -10.60
C ASN A 102 10.65 -14.07 -11.28
N LEU A 103 9.50 -13.38 -11.23
CA LEU A 103 9.32 -12.06 -11.83
C LEU A 103 9.48 -10.93 -10.81
N PHE A 104 9.05 -11.18 -9.56
CA PHE A 104 9.01 -10.20 -8.48
C PHE A 104 9.99 -10.55 -7.36
N ASP A 105 10.66 -9.54 -6.84
CA ASP A 105 11.59 -9.68 -5.72
C ASP A 105 10.84 -9.88 -4.41
N TYR A 106 9.75 -9.12 -4.23
CA TYR A 106 8.88 -9.12 -3.06
C TYR A 106 7.41 -9.25 -3.46
N ALA A 107 6.57 -9.71 -2.54
CA ALA A 107 5.14 -9.81 -2.77
C ALA A 107 4.33 -9.50 -1.51
N ILE A 108 3.14 -8.93 -1.73
CA ILE A 108 2.15 -8.66 -0.71
C ILE A 108 0.83 -9.29 -1.18
N GLY A 109 0.22 -10.15 -0.36
CA GLY A 109 -0.96 -10.91 -0.76
C GLY A 109 -1.81 -11.48 0.40
N PHE A 110 -2.64 -12.48 0.06
CA PHE A 110 -3.62 -13.11 0.96
C PHE A 110 -3.18 -14.47 1.49
N ASP A 111 -2.31 -15.16 0.74
CA ASP A 111 -1.87 -16.52 1.01
C ASP A 111 -1.30 -16.65 2.41
N GLU A 112 -1.58 -17.79 3.04
CA GLU A 112 -0.94 -18.23 4.28
C GLU A 112 0.44 -18.80 3.95
N LEU A 113 1.26 -17.97 3.32
CA LEU A 113 2.61 -18.28 2.89
C LEU A 113 3.60 -17.57 3.83
N ASP A 114 4.57 -18.31 4.33
CA ASP A 114 5.78 -17.72 4.91
C ASP A 114 6.92 -17.84 3.89
N PHE A 115 7.36 -16.69 3.38
CA PHE A 115 8.55 -16.60 2.54
C PHE A 115 9.52 -15.54 3.08
N LYS A 116 9.73 -15.55 4.40
CA LYS A 116 10.69 -14.68 5.08
C LYS A 116 10.51 -13.21 4.66
N GLU A 117 11.59 -12.54 4.28
CA GLU A 117 11.57 -11.12 3.91
C GLU A 117 10.90 -10.87 2.55
N ARG A 118 10.64 -11.91 1.74
CA ARG A 118 10.10 -11.78 0.38
C ARG A 118 8.58 -11.72 0.32
N TYR A 119 7.88 -12.10 1.38
CA TYR A 119 6.42 -12.12 1.39
C TYR A 119 5.83 -11.47 2.64
N LEU A 120 4.89 -10.57 2.43
CA LEU A 120 4.09 -9.96 3.50
C LEU A 120 2.61 -10.28 3.27
N ARG A 121 1.99 -10.97 4.22
CA ARG A 121 0.55 -11.20 4.19
C ARG A 121 -0.17 -9.94 4.67
N MET A 122 -0.87 -9.24 3.76
CA MET A 122 -1.66 -8.06 4.09
C MET A 122 -3.03 -8.14 3.38
N PRO A 123 -4.02 -8.80 4.00
CA PRO A 123 -5.31 -9.00 3.36
C PRO A 123 -6.13 -7.71 3.19
N LEU A 124 -7.07 -7.72 2.23
CA LEU A 124 -7.85 -6.53 1.84
C LEU A 124 -8.75 -6.03 2.96
N TYR A 125 -9.15 -6.90 3.91
CA TYR A 125 -9.93 -6.46 5.06
C TYR A 125 -9.19 -5.36 5.86
N TYR A 126 -7.85 -5.34 5.83
CA TYR A 126 -7.07 -4.30 6.51
C TYR A 126 -7.27 -2.94 5.83
N ALA A 127 -7.32 -2.90 4.50
CA ALA A 127 -7.71 -1.70 3.75
C ALA A 127 -9.18 -1.32 4.02
N SER A 128 -10.09 -2.30 4.13
CA SER A 128 -11.48 -2.02 4.51
C SER A 128 -11.61 -1.40 5.90
N LEU A 129 -10.84 -1.88 6.89
CA LEU A 129 -10.78 -1.31 8.23
C LEU A 129 -10.27 0.13 8.20
N HIS A 130 -9.24 0.41 7.38
CA HIS A 130 -8.76 1.77 7.17
C HIS A 130 -9.83 2.72 6.64
N TYR A 131 -10.56 2.31 5.60
CA TYR A 131 -11.65 3.13 5.06
C TYR A 131 -12.79 3.29 6.07
N LYS A 132 -13.07 2.26 6.89
CA LYS A 132 -14.06 2.38 7.97
C LYS A 132 -13.61 3.36 9.05
N ALA A 133 -12.36 3.31 9.49
CA ALA A 133 -11.81 4.28 10.44
C ALA A 133 -11.89 5.71 9.90
N GLN A 134 -11.60 5.93 8.60
CA GLN A 134 -11.80 7.24 7.97
C GLN A 134 -13.28 7.67 7.96
N SER A 135 -14.20 6.74 7.67
CA SER A 135 -15.63 7.06 7.59
C SER A 135 -16.28 7.38 8.94
N VAL A 136 -15.73 6.87 10.04
CA VAL A 136 -16.24 7.12 11.39
C VAL A 136 -15.58 8.34 12.05
N ASN A 137 -14.70 9.03 11.32
CA ASN A 137 -14.18 10.34 11.72
C ASN A 137 -15.21 11.45 11.49
N ASP A 138 -16.41 11.26 12.03
CA ASP A 138 -17.55 12.15 11.87
C ASP A 138 -18.24 12.27 13.24
N THR A 139 -18.71 13.46 13.58
CA THR A 139 -19.36 13.74 14.87
C THR A 139 -20.68 12.99 15.05
N THR A 140 -21.25 12.45 13.98
CA THR A 140 -22.49 11.69 13.94
C THR A 140 -22.29 10.17 13.82
N ALA A 141 -21.04 9.70 13.73
CA ALA A 141 -20.74 8.29 13.57
C ALA A 141 -21.16 7.47 14.81
N PRO A 142 -21.70 6.25 14.63
CA PRO A 142 -22.09 5.39 15.74
C PRO A 142 -20.91 4.69 16.43
N TYR A 143 -19.67 4.92 15.95
CA TYR A 143 -18.44 4.36 16.48
C TYR A 143 -17.48 5.49 16.80
N THR A 144 -16.73 5.34 17.88
CA THR A 144 -15.80 6.37 18.36
C THR A 144 -14.37 6.03 17.99
N LEU A 145 -13.56 7.08 17.78
CA LEU A 145 -12.12 6.99 17.58
C LEU A 145 -11.40 7.59 18.77
N LYS A 146 -10.23 7.05 19.12
CA LYS A 146 -9.34 7.68 20.11
C LYS A 146 -8.84 9.02 19.54
N THR A 147 -8.78 10.05 20.39
CA THR A 147 -8.69 11.48 20.05
C THR A 147 -7.43 11.90 19.26
N ASP A 148 -6.45 11.02 19.09
CA ASP A 148 -5.15 11.31 18.46
C ASP A 148 -4.88 10.53 17.17
N PHE A 149 -5.82 9.71 16.68
CA PHE A 149 -5.58 8.81 15.54
C PHE A 149 -5.25 9.51 14.22
N PHE A 150 -5.84 10.69 13.94
CA PHE A 150 -5.65 11.41 12.67
C PHE A 150 -4.63 12.56 12.73
N LYS A 151 -3.97 12.81 13.87
CA LYS A 151 -2.97 13.88 13.93
C LYS A 151 -1.71 13.59 13.12
N CYS A 152 -1.49 12.34 12.71
CA CYS A 152 -0.34 11.94 11.90
C CYS A 152 -0.65 11.74 10.40
N SER A 153 -1.90 11.83 9.94
CA SER A 153 -2.28 11.59 8.52
C SER A 153 -2.27 12.84 7.66
#